data_AF-A0A060CG55-F1
#
_entry.id   AF-A0A060CG55-F1
#
_cell.length_a   1.000
_cell.length_b   1.000
_cell.length_c   1.000
_cell.angle_alpha   90.00
_cell.angle_beta   90.00
_cell.angle_gamma   90.00
#
_symmetry.space_group_name_H-M   'P 1'
#
loop_
_entity.id
_entity.type
_entity.pdbx_description
1 polymer ?
#
loop_
_entity_poly.entity_id
_entity_poly.type
_entity_poly.pdbx_seq_one_letter_code
_entity_poly.pdbx_strand_id
1 'polypeptide(L)'
;MGCYASHVALWEKVGQGEAPVVLICEDDVVFGPDFPQALQAALAVQDGWDICRFAKIRAKGPLTQRRVGGYRLNAYWGPFTGNACYLIRRDLAARLARD
;
A
#
# COMPACT_ATOMS: atom_id res chain seq x y z
N MET A 1 6.64 19.19 0.56
CA MET A 1 5.24 19.65 0.45
C MET A 1 4.51 19.06 -0.77
N GLY A 2 5.10 19.04 -1.98
CA GLY A 2 4.38 18.58 -3.20
C GLY A 2 3.94 17.11 -3.25
N CYS A 3 4.75 16.17 -2.71
CA CYS A 3 4.41 14.74 -2.77
C CYS A 3 3.25 14.36 -1.84
N TYR A 4 3.18 14.92 -0.62
CA TYR A 4 2.07 14.65 0.31
C TYR A 4 0.73 15.20 -0.19
N ALA A 5 0.70 16.44 -0.68
CA ALA A 5 -0.51 17.03 -1.23
C ALA A 5 -1.05 16.23 -2.43
N SER A 6 -0.16 15.68 -3.25
CA SER A 6 -0.53 14.80 -4.37
C SER A 6 -1.19 13.51 -3.90
N HIS A 7 -0.70 12.90 -2.81
CA HIS A 7 -1.34 11.73 -2.21
C HIS A 7 -2.71 12.04 -1.60
N VAL A 8 -2.86 13.18 -0.92
CA VAL A 8 -4.17 13.58 -0.35
C VAL A 8 -5.20 13.75 -1.45
N ALA A 9 -4.87 14.46 -2.54
CA ALA A 9 -5.75 14.62 -3.69
C ALA A 9 -6.09 13.27 -4.37
N LEU A 10 -5.14 12.33 -4.39
CA LEU A 10 -5.37 11.00 -4.92
C LEU A 10 -6.30 10.17 -4.00
N TRP A 11 -6.12 10.25 -2.68
CA TRP A 11 -6.98 9.57 -1.71
C TRP A 11 -8.41 10.07 -1.76
N GLU A 12 -8.62 11.37 -1.99
CA GLU A 12 -9.95 11.94 -2.22
C GLU A 12 -10.63 11.29 -3.43
N LYS A 13 -9.93 11.22 -4.57
CA LYS A 13 -10.43 10.55 -5.79
C LYS A 13 -10.73 9.07 -5.56
N VAL A 14 -9.86 8.36 -4.84
CA VAL A 14 -10.07 6.95 -4.49
C VAL A 14 -11.31 6.79 -3.61
N GLY A 15 -11.49 7.63 -2.59
CA GLY A 15 -12.65 7.59 -1.70
C GLY A 15 -13.97 7.84 -2.43
N GLN A 16 -13.97 8.70 -3.44
CA GLN A 16 -15.13 9.01 -4.28
C GLN A 16 -15.43 7.93 -5.33
N GLY A 17 -14.45 7.10 -5.70
CA GLY A 17 -14.62 6.00 -6.66
C GLY A 17 -15.35 4.78 -6.08
N GLU A 18 -15.51 3.74 -6.90
CA GLU A 18 -16.21 2.50 -6.52
C GLU A 18 -15.27 1.32 -6.22
N ALA A 19 -14.02 1.37 -6.69
CA ALA A 19 -13.06 0.29 -6.50
C ALA A 19 -12.74 0.11 -5.00
N PRO A 20 -12.88 -1.11 -4.44
CA PRO A 20 -12.67 -1.35 -3.01
C PRO A 20 -11.20 -1.19 -2.59
N VAL A 21 -10.28 -1.44 -3.52
CA VAL A 21 -8.83 -1.33 -3.35
C VAL A 21 -8.26 -0.65 -4.59
N VAL A 22 -7.32 0.26 -4.39
CA VAL A 22 -6.60 0.93 -5.48
C VAL A 22 -5.10 0.75 -5.30
N LEU A 23 -4.41 0.43 -6.41
CA LEU A 23 -2.94 0.44 -6.49
C LEU A 23 -2.48 1.86 -6.86
N ILE A 24 -1.60 2.43 -6.04
CA ILE A 24 -0.98 3.73 -6.24
C ILE A 24 0.51 3.49 -6.50
N CYS A 25 1.02 4.09 -7.57
CA CYS A 25 2.42 4.04 -7.97
C CYS A 25 2.94 5.45 -8.26
N GLU A 26 4.14 5.76 -7.77
CA GLU A 26 4.95 6.89 -8.22
C GLU A 26 5.50 6.59 -9.63
N ASP A 27 5.90 7.63 -10.35
CA ASP A 27 6.35 7.57 -11.75
C ASP A 27 7.75 6.96 -11.92
N ASP A 28 8.53 6.90 -10.85
CA ASP A 28 9.90 6.37 -10.81
C ASP A 28 10.01 4.92 -10.31
N VAL A 29 8.87 4.22 -10.15
CA VAL A 29 8.83 2.83 -9.70
C VAL A 29 9.30 1.87 -10.80
N VAL A 30 10.23 0.98 -10.46
CA VAL A 30 10.62 -0.16 -11.29
C VAL A 30 10.05 -1.45 -10.70
N PHE A 31 9.32 -2.21 -11.52
CA PHE A 31 8.72 -3.48 -11.10
C PHE A 31 9.62 -4.67 -11.41
N GLY A 32 9.81 -5.54 -10.41
CA GLY A 32 10.42 -6.86 -10.61
C GLY A 32 9.48 -7.81 -11.38
N PRO A 33 10.01 -8.90 -11.97
CA PRO A 33 9.23 -9.87 -12.72
C PRO A 33 8.18 -10.60 -11.86
N ASP A 34 8.35 -10.60 -10.54
CA ASP A 34 7.46 -11.23 -9.57
C ASP A 34 6.38 -10.28 -9.00
N PHE A 35 6.37 -9.01 -9.43
CA PHE A 35 5.41 -8.02 -8.94
C PHE A 35 3.94 -8.43 -9.15
N PRO A 36 3.52 -8.98 -10.31
CA PRO A 36 2.14 -9.43 -10.48
C PRO A 36 1.74 -10.49 -9.44
N GLN A 37 2.63 -11.42 -9.11
CA GLN A 37 2.38 -12.47 -8.13
C GLN A 37 2.31 -11.89 -6.71
N ALA A 38 3.18 -10.93 -6.37
CA ALA A 38 3.12 -10.21 -5.10
C ALA A 38 1.82 -9.42 -4.95
N LEU A 39 1.38 -8.75 -6.03
CA LEU A 39 0.13 -8.00 -6.08
C LEU A 39 -1.08 -8.90 -5.86
N GLN A 40 -1.14 -10.04 -6.57
CA GLN A 40 -2.21 -11.03 -6.39
C GLN A 40 -2.21 -11.61 -4.97
N ALA A 41 -1.04 -11.92 -4.42
CA ALA A 41 -0.92 -12.42 -3.05
C ALA A 41 -1.41 -11.39 -2.02
N ALA A 42 -1.11 -10.11 -2.21
CA ALA A 42 -1.60 -9.04 -1.33
C ALA A 42 -3.12 -8.88 -1.39
N LEU A 43 -3.71 -8.90 -2.60
CA LEU A 43 -5.16 -8.80 -2.82
C LEU A 43 -5.92 -10.00 -2.21
N ALA A 44 -5.34 -11.20 -2.28
CA ALA A 44 -5.93 -12.41 -1.70
C ALA A 44 -6.08 -12.35 -0.16
N VAL A 45 -5.35 -11.45 0.51
CA VAL A 45 -5.43 -11.21 1.96
C VAL A 45 -5.75 -9.76 2.31
N GLN A 46 -6.54 -9.08 1.47
CA GLN A 46 -6.97 -7.69 1.67
C GLN A 46 -7.74 -7.44 2.97
N ASP A 47 -8.26 -8.49 3.61
CA ASP A 47 -8.87 -8.43 4.94
C ASP A 47 -7.84 -8.24 6.06
N GLY A 48 -6.55 -8.46 5.77
CA GLY A 48 -5.45 -8.38 6.74
C GLY A 48 -4.68 -7.06 6.75
N TRP A 49 -5.07 -6.06 5.95
CA TRP A 49 -4.40 -4.76 5.87
C TRP A 49 -5.33 -3.66 5.34
N ASP A 50 -5.09 -2.41 5.76
CA ASP A 50 -5.74 -1.22 5.18
C ASP A 50 -4.88 -0.54 4.11
N ILE A 51 -3.56 -0.60 4.30
CA ILE A 51 -2.54 -0.17 3.34
C ILE A 51 -1.45 -1.24 3.25
N CYS A 52 -1.13 -1.69 2.03
CA CYS A 52 -0.10 -2.70 1.76
C CYS A 52 0.96 -2.11 0.83
N ARG A 53 2.20 -1.99 1.31
CA ARG A 53 3.29 -1.35 0.57
C ARG A 53 4.23 -2.40 -0.02
N PHE A 54 4.58 -2.24 -1.29
CA PHE A 54 5.53 -3.10 -2.01
C PHE A 54 6.97 -2.58 -1.96
N ALA A 55 7.15 -1.31 -1.60
CA ALA A 55 8.44 -0.67 -1.42
C ALA A 55 8.65 -0.25 0.04
N LYS A 56 9.91 -0.31 0.50
CA LYS A 56 10.33 0.24 1.79
C LYS A 56 11.73 0.82 1.67
N ILE A 57 11.93 2.01 2.25
CA ILE A 57 13.26 2.64 2.39
C ILE A 57 13.83 2.29 3.77
N ARG A 58 13.01 2.40 4.81
CA ARG A 58 13.36 1.98 6.18
C ARG A 58 12.19 1.21 6.77
N ALA A 59 12.49 0.03 7.30
CA ALA A 59 11.56 -0.71 8.15
C ALA A 59 12.34 -1.61 9.12
N LYS A 60 12.03 -1.50 10.42
CA LYS A 60 12.63 -2.30 11.49
C LYS A 60 11.57 -3.19 12.13
N GLY A 61 12.01 -4.29 12.75
CA GLY A 61 11.14 -5.20 13.51
C GLY A 61 9.94 -5.75 12.72
N PRO A 62 10.16 -6.53 11.64
CA PRO A 62 9.06 -7.14 10.90
C PRO A 62 8.33 -8.15 11.80
N LEU A 63 7.01 -7.97 11.92
CA LEU A 63 6.10 -8.91 12.57
C LEU A 63 5.24 -9.56 11.49
N THR A 64 5.56 -10.79 11.12
CA THR A 64 4.82 -11.53 10.09
C THR A 64 3.40 -11.81 10.57
N GLN A 65 2.42 -11.24 9.87
CA GLN A 65 1.00 -11.40 10.12
C GLN A 65 0.46 -12.64 9.39
N ARG A 66 0.88 -12.84 8.14
CA ARG A 66 0.45 -13.95 7.28
C ARG A 66 1.56 -14.36 6.31
N ARG A 67 1.50 -15.61 5.84
CA ARG A 67 2.28 -16.12 4.70
C ARG A 67 1.32 -16.45 3.56
N VAL A 68 1.59 -15.94 2.36
CA VAL A 68 0.73 -16.12 1.19
C VAL A 68 1.60 -16.45 -0.01
N GLY A 69 1.53 -17.69 -0.49
CA GLY A 69 2.48 -18.20 -1.47
C GLY A 69 3.92 -18.06 -0.98
N GLY A 70 4.79 -17.47 -1.82
CA GLY A 70 6.19 -17.18 -1.48
C GLY A 70 6.41 -15.91 -0.64
N TYR A 71 5.35 -15.18 -0.27
CA TYR A 71 5.44 -13.85 0.35
C TYR A 71 5.08 -13.86 1.84
N ARG A 72 5.61 -12.87 2.57
CA ARG A 72 5.24 -12.58 3.96
C ARG A 72 4.57 -11.22 4.05
N LEU A 73 3.33 -11.19 4.52
CA LEU A 73 2.68 -9.94 4.93
C LEU A 73 3.22 -9.56 6.31
N ASN A 74 3.89 -8.43 6.41
CA ASN A 74 4.52 -7.96 7.66
C ASN A 74 3.90 -6.65 8.11
N ALA A 75 3.55 -6.57 9.39
CA ALA A 75 3.51 -5.31 10.11
C ALA A 75 4.94 -4.95 10.56
N TYR A 76 5.18 -3.68 10.90
CA TYR A 76 6.50 -3.23 11.32
C TYR A 76 6.41 -2.45 12.64
N TRP A 77 7.30 -2.77 13.57
CA TRP A 77 7.46 -1.99 14.79
C TRP A 77 8.32 -0.75 14.48
N GLY A 78 7.71 0.43 14.56
CA GLY A 78 8.36 1.72 14.34
C GLY A 78 8.17 2.29 12.93
N PRO A 79 8.93 3.35 12.56
CA PRO A 79 8.71 4.07 11.32
C PRO A 79 8.85 3.16 10.10
N PHE A 80 7.84 3.21 9.25
CA PHE A 80 7.87 2.65 7.90
C PHE A 80 7.87 3.81 6.91
N THR A 81 8.92 3.93 6.11
CA THR A 81 9.02 4.99 5.10
C THR A 81 9.14 4.43 3.69
N GLY A 82 8.57 5.17 2.73
CA GLY A 82 8.48 4.82 1.31
C GLY A 82 7.04 4.55 0.90
N ASN A 83 6.48 5.42 0.06
CA ASN A 83 5.13 5.30 -0.51
C ASN A 83 5.17 5.13 -2.04
N ALA A 84 6.30 4.68 -2.58
CA ALA A 84 6.51 4.57 -4.02
C ALA A 84 5.47 3.66 -4.70
N CYS A 85 5.11 2.53 -4.08
CA CYS A 85 4.08 1.63 -4.61
C CYS A 85 3.32 0.94 -3.49
N TYR A 86 1.99 1.13 -3.45
CA TYR A 86 1.14 0.54 -2.42
C TYR A 86 -0.32 0.36 -2.85
N LEU A 87 -0.97 -0.63 -2.24
CA LEU A 87 -2.42 -0.76 -2.23
C LEU A 87 -3.00 0.01 -1.05
N ILE A 88 -4.14 0.64 -1.26
CA ILE A 88 -4.95 1.24 -0.21
C ILE A 88 -6.40 0.83 -0.36
N ARG A 89 -7.07 0.55 0.76
CA ARG A 89 -8.52 0.35 0.77
C ARG A 89 -9.25 1.68 0.63
N ARG A 90 -10.35 1.68 -0.10
CA ARG A 90 -11.18 2.86 -0.36
C ARG A 90 -11.64 3.57 0.91
N ASP A 91 -12.10 2.81 1.90
CA ASP A 91 -12.56 3.32 3.19
C ASP A 91 -11.45 4.05 3.95
N LEU A 92 -10.23 3.50 3.96
CA LEU A 92 -9.07 4.17 4.52
C LEU A 92 -8.71 5.43 3.73
N ALA A 93 -8.67 5.36 2.39
CA ALA A 93 -8.36 6.53 1.55
C ALA A 93 -9.33 7.69 1.83
N ALA A 94 -10.63 7.40 1.90
CA ALA A 94 -11.65 8.39 2.21
C ALA A 94 -11.44 9.04 3.59
N ARG A 95 -10.93 8.30 4.58
CA ARG A 95 -10.60 8.81 5.91
C ARG A 95 -9.37 9.72 5.86
N LEU A 96 -8.28 9.25 5.25
CA LEU A 96 -7.02 10.01 5.15
C LEU A 96 -7.14 11.29 4.33
N ALA A 97 -8.08 11.37 3.40
CA ALA A 97 -8.33 12.59 2.62
C ALA A 97 -8.89 13.76 3.45
N ARG A 98 -9.31 13.52 4.71
CA ARG A 98 -9.92 14.53 5.60
C ARG A 98 -8.98 15.00 6.72
N ASP A 99 -7.83 14.35 6.88
CA ASP A 99 -6.83 14.62 7.93
C ASP A 99 -5.75 15.62 7.44
#